data_AF-A0A229YUL5-F1
#
_entry.id   AF-A0A229YUL5-F1
#
_cell.length_a   1.000
_cell.length_b   1.000
_cell.length_c   1.000
_cell.angle_alpha   90.00
_cell.angle_beta   90.00
_cell.angle_gamma   90.00
#
_symmetry.space_group_name_H-M   'P 1'
#
loop_
_entity.id
_entity.type
_entity.pdbx_description
1 polymer ?
#
loop_
_entity_poly.entity_id
_entity_poly.type
_entity_poly.pdbx_seq_one_letter_code
_entity_poly.pdbx_strand_id
1 'polypeptide(L)'
;MAPNAPGNREILLQSTAQHLGPQALDTVDETSISDAVSTDAEPFPFSPVCITQDSVPRNLKSDPAAIMVGLEHEVPRWEPNSVVKWTAWQMGYDSPADAKYAASQLKQAAGAWNEANVGVTFEFVPLAKDANFVLCHGGDKGNVLASAYFPNQNDLNFLRVYSLAFRPDFRKNLWKVFTHELGHVLGLRHEFAMESNPGRFEGNAVQVGEKNPLSVMNYRKELPELQKSDIDATQYFYRLPVGTRLSTTPIVDYVPQ
;
A
#
# COMPACT_ATOMS: atom_id res chain seq x y z
N MET A 1 -0.21 30.28 -26.79
CA MET A 1 -0.39 29.16 -25.84
C MET A 1 0.77 29.25 -24.86
N ALA A 2 0.49 29.25 -23.55
CA ALA A 2 1.55 29.02 -22.57
C ALA A 2 1.90 27.51 -22.58
N PRO A 3 3.14 27.10 -22.24
CA PRO A 3 3.38 25.71 -21.89
C PRO A 3 2.56 25.36 -20.65
N ASN A 4 2.04 24.12 -20.59
CA ASN A 4 1.46 23.62 -19.35
C ASN A 4 2.54 23.62 -18.27
N ALA A 5 2.18 24.00 -17.05
CA ALA A 5 3.09 23.85 -15.91
C ALA A 5 3.34 22.35 -15.66
N PRO A 6 4.58 21.94 -15.31
CA PRO A 6 4.90 20.56 -15.01
C PRO A 6 4.11 20.07 -13.78
N GLY A 7 3.74 18.79 -13.77
CA GLY A 7 3.05 18.15 -12.64
C GLY A 7 3.95 18.03 -11.41
N ASN A 8 3.39 17.73 -10.24
CA ASN A 8 4.17 17.53 -9.02
C ASN A 8 5.11 16.32 -9.16
N ARG A 9 4.67 15.25 -9.85
CA ARG A 9 5.47 14.10 -10.30
C ARG A 9 6.69 14.57 -11.11
N GLU A 10 6.49 15.43 -12.10
CA GLU A 10 7.56 15.92 -12.98
C GLU A 10 8.54 16.83 -12.25
N ILE A 11 8.03 17.77 -11.44
CA ILE A 11 8.85 18.64 -10.57
C ILE A 11 9.68 17.82 -9.59
N LEU A 12 9.08 16.80 -8.96
CA LEU A 12 9.76 15.92 -8.02
C LEU A 12 10.87 15.12 -8.71
N LEU A 13 10.57 14.44 -9.81
CA LEU A 13 11.56 13.66 -10.56
C LEU A 13 12.70 14.55 -11.09
N GLN A 14 12.37 15.72 -11.67
CA GLN A 14 13.37 16.67 -12.16
C GLN A 14 14.26 17.20 -11.03
N SER A 15 13.68 17.54 -9.87
CA SER A 15 14.41 17.98 -8.69
C SER A 15 15.31 16.87 -8.12
N THR A 16 14.81 15.64 -8.03
CA THR A 16 15.60 14.48 -7.60
C THR A 16 16.80 14.25 -8.52
N ALA A 17 16.59 14.25 -9.85
CA ALA A 17 17.68 14.10 -10.82
C ALA A 17 18.69 15.26 -10.79
N GLN A 18 18.23 16.49 -10.51
CA GLN A 18 19.10 17.67 -10.38
C GLN A 18 19.98 17.64 -9.12
N HIS A 19 19.45 17.16 -7.99
CA HIS A 19 20.16 17.17 -6.71
C HIS A 19 20.98 15.91 -6.43
N LEU A 20 20.54 14.74 -6.92
CA LEU A 20 21.14 13.44 -6.64
C LEU A 20 21.75 12.75 -7.88
N GLY A 21 21.64 13.37 -9.06
CA GLY A 21 22.01 12.79 -10.34
C GLY A 21 20.88 11.93 -10.94
N PRO A 22 20.86 11.73 -12.28
CA PRO A 22 19.78 11.00 -12.95
C PRO A 22 19.65 9.54 -12.47
N GLN A 23 20.77 8.93 -12.02
CA GLN A 23 20.80 7.56 -11.49
C GLN A 23 19.96 7.39 -10.22
N ALA A 24 19.63 8.48 -9.50
CA ALA A 24 18.72 8.42 -8.36
C ALA A 24 17.27 8.06 -8.76
N LEU A 25 16.94 8.10 -10.06
CA LEU A 25 15.67 7.65 -10.62
C LEU A 25 15.74 6.26 -11.25
N ASP A 26 16.91 5.61 -11.27
CA ASP A 26 17.09 4.30 -11.88
C ASP A 26 16.14 3.28 -11.23
N THR A 27 15.40 2.56 -12.06
CA THR A 27 14.41 1.57 -11.67
C THR A 27 14.98 0.15 -11.74
N VAL A 28 14.35 -0.78 -11.05
CA VAL A 28 14.66 -2.20 -11.17
C VAL A 28 14.22 -2.71 -12.54
N ASP A 29 15.16 -3.27 -13.30
CA ASP A 29 14.90 -3.95 -14.57
C ASP A 29 13.91 -5.12 -14.39
N GLU A 30 12.80 -5.10 -15.13
CA GLU A 30 11.73 -6.10 -15.09
C GLU A 30 12.23 -7.54 -15.26
N THR A 31 13.21 -7.75 -16.14
CA THR A 31 13.80 -9.07 -16.41
C THR A 31 14.59 -9.63 -15.21
N SER A 32 14.90 -8.77 -14.24
CA SER A 32 15.50 -9.16 -12.95
C SER A 32 14.50 -9.29 -11.81
N ILE A 33 13.22 -9.02 -12.04
CA ILE A 33 12.12 -9.22 -11.09
C ILE A 33 11.59 -10.65 -11.22
N SER A 34 12.22 -11.57 -10.47
CA SER A 34 11.83 -12.98 -10.40
C SER A 34 10.34 -13.17 -10.13
N ASP A 35 9.76 -14.24 -10.68
CA ASP A 35 8.37 -14.61 -10.38
C ASP A 35 8.21 -15.13 -8.94
N ALA A 36 6.96 -15.34 -8.54
CA ALA A 36 6.58 -15.70 -7.18
C ALA A 36 7.26 -16.99 -6.69
N VAL A 37 7.88 -16.92 -5.51
CA VAL A 37 8.45 -18.09 -4.84
C VAL A 37 7.54 -18.47 -3.67
N SER A 38 6.96 -19.67 -3.73
CA SER A 38 6.25 -20.22 -2.57
C SER A 38 7.27 -20.61 -1.49
N THR A 39 7.03 -20.16 -0.27
CA THR A 39 7.87 -20.45 0.90
C THR A 39 7.01 -20.88 2.08
N ASP A 40 7.11 -22.16 2.44
CA ASP A 40 6.77 -22.59 3.80
C ASP A 40 7.71 -21.86 4.76
N ALA A 41 7.14 -21.04 5.64
CA ALA A 41 7.90 -20.05 6.39
C ALA A 41 7.38 -19.88 7.82
N GLU A 42 8.34 -19.75 8.74
CA GLU A 42 8.09 -19.55 10.16
C GLU A 42 7.31 -18.23 10.44
N PRO A 43 6.53 -18.17 11.53
CA PRO A 43 5.89 -16.94 12.01
C PRO A 43 6.89 -15.82 12.32
N PHE A 44 6.41 -14.57 12.37
CA PHE A 44 7.25 -13.45 12.76
C PHE A 44 7.61 -13.50 14.25
N PRO A 45 8.83 -13.06 14.65
CA PRO A 45 9.29 -13.10 16.04
C PRO A 45 8.46 -12.19 16.97
N PHE A 46 7.85 -11.15 16.40
CA PHE A 46 6.85 -10.29 17.04
C PHE A 46 5.81 -9.87 16.00
N SER A 47 4.61 -9.46 16.45
CA SER A 47 3.60 -8.93 15.53
C SER A 47 4.18 -7.72 14.79
N PRO A 48 4.15 -7.70 13.45
CA PRO A 48 4.75 -6.61 12.68
C PRO A 48 3.99 -5.31 12.94
N VAL A 49 4.70 -4.18 12.80
CA VAL A 49 4.08 -2.86 12.73
C VAL A 49 4.28 -2.34 11.32
N CYS A 50 3.18 -1.97 10.69
CA CYS A 50 3.15 -1.16 9.49
C CYS A 50 2.66 0.24 9.87
N ILE A 51 2.77 1.22 8.97
CA ILE A 51 2.16 2.54 9.16
C ILE A 51 1.55 2.99 7.83
N THR A 52 0.24 2.91 7.70
CA THR A 52 -0.50 3.77 6.76
C THR A 52 -0.51 5.21 7.27
N GLN A 53 -0.57 6.17 6.34
CA GLN A 53 -0.64 7.64 6.58
C GLN A 53 -1.08 8.05 8.00
N ASP A 54 -0.16 8.69 8.74
CA ASP A 54 -0.29 8.98 10.18
C ASP A 54 -1.67 9.56 10.53
N SER A 55 -2.37 8.92 11.47
CA SER A 55 -3.74 9.31 11.81
C SER A 55 -3.78 10.73 12.34
N VAL A 56 -4.67 11.57 11.78
CA VAL A 56 -4.86 12.97 12.17
C VAL A 56 -5.06 13.09 13.70
N PRO A 57 -4.54 14.12 14.38
CA PRO A 57 -4.62 14.23 15.83
C PRO A 57 -6.02 14.05 16.42
N ARG A 58 -6.11 13.29 17.52
CA ARG A 58 -7.38 12.87 18.17
C ARG A 58 -8.36 14.01 18.46
N ASN A 59 -7.86 15.23 18.65
CA ASN A 59 -8.67 16.43 18.91
C ASN A 59 -9.37 17.02 17.67
N LEU A 60 -9.30 16.38 16.50
CA LEU A 60 -9.89 16.85 15.24
C LEU A 60 -10.95 15.88 14.64
N LYS A 61 -11.16 14.70 15.24
CA LYS A 61 -11.97 13.60 14.66
C LYS A 61 -13.48 13.72 14.92
N SER A 62 -14.30 13.08 14.07
CA SER A 62 -15.77 13.06 14.12
C SER A 62 -16.37 11.70 13.66
N ASP A 63 -17.71 11.56 13.75
CA ASP A 63 -18.48 10.32 14.03
C ASP A 63 -18.43 9.15 12.99
N PRO A 64 -18.43 7.84 13.38
CA PRO A 64 -18.12 6.70 12.48
C PRO A 64 -19.19 5.57 12.35
N ALA A 65 -19.25 4.87 11.18
CA ALA A 65 -19.65 3.45 10.95
C ALA A 65 -19.47 3.08 9.43
N ALA A 66 -19.82 1.87 8.95
CA ALA A 66 -19.00 0.93 8.14
C ALA A 66 -18.76 0.97 6.58
N ILE A 67 -17.65 0.59 5.83
CA ILE A 67 -16.40 -0.34 5.75
C ILE A 67 -14.99 0.07 6.32
N MET A 68 -13.99 -0.82 6.60
CA MET A 68 -12.63 -0.38 7.07
C MET A 68 -11.82 0.30 5.95
N VAL A 69 -12.19 1.53 5.61
CA VAL A 69 -11.70 2.43 4.56
C VAL A 69 -12.09 3.84 5.01
N GLY A 70 -11.33 4.88 4.69
CA GLY A 70 -11.70 6.26 5.06
C GLY A 70 -10.53 7.20 5.35
N LEU A 71 -10.58 8.42 4.81
CA LEU A 71 -9.73 9.54 5.23
C LEU A 71 -10.64 10.67 5.72
N GLU A 72 -11.02 10.59 7.00
CA GLU A 72 -11.83 11.56 7.77
C GLU A 72 -13.24 11.88 7.25
N HIS A 73 -13.35 12.41 6.02
CA HIS A 73 -14.57 12.95 5.40
C HIS A 73 -14.95 12.23 4.10
N GLU A 74 -14.07 11.39 3.58
CA GLU A 74 -14.26 10.60 2.36
C GLU A 74 -13.81 9.15 2.57
N VAL A 75 -14.36 8.23 1.78
CA VAL A 75 -13.89 6.85 1.66
C VAL A 75 -13.07 6.76 0.36
N PRO A 76 -11.73 6.80 0.43
CA PRO A 76 -10.90 6.78 -0.76
C PRO A 76 -10.87 5.40 -1.40
N ARG A 77 -11.12 5.36 -2.71
CA ARG A 77 -11.07 4.16 -3.55
C ARG A 77 -10.44 4.53 -4.90
N TRP A 78 -9.76 3.60 -5.56
CA TRP A 78 -9.45 3.79 -6.99
C TRP A 78 -10.69 3.54 -7.84
N GLU A 79 -10.79 4.18 -9.01
CA GLU A 79 -11.89 3.95 -9.95
C GLU A 79 -12.00 2.44 -10.30
N PRO A 80 -13.18 1.81 -10.18
CA PRO A 80 -13.33 0.39 -10.48
C PRO A 80 -12.94 0.04 -11.93
N ASN A 81 -12.22 -1.06 -12.08
CA ASN A 81 -11.56 -1.56 -13.30
C ASN A 81 -10.34 -0.73 -13.78
N SER A 82 -9.85 0.21 -12.98
CA SER A 82 -8.57 0.88 -13.25
C SER A 82 -7.36 -0.01 -12.95
N VAL A 83 -6.21 0.38 -13.52
CA VAL A 83 -4.91 -0.26 -13.31
C VAL A 83 -4.02 0.67 -12.49
N VAL A 84 -3.56 0.23 -11.32
CA VAL A 84 -2.61 0.96 -10.48
C VAL A 84 -1.20 0.53 -10.85
N LYS A 85 -0.50 1.40 -11.57
CA LYS A 85 0.86 1.17 -12.07
C LYS A 85 1.89 1.42 -10.99
N TRP A 86 2.89 0.57 -10.90
CA TRP A 86 3.96 0.68 -9.91
C TRP A 86 5.33 0.43 -10.53
N THR A 87 6.35 1.00 -9.91
CA THR A 87 7.75 0.66 -10.21
C THR A 87 8.55 0.55 -8.92
N ALA A 88 9.80 0.11 -8.99
CA ALA A 88 10.72 0.08 -7.86
C ALA A 88 12.00 0.85 -8.21
N TRP A 89 12.41 1.80 -7.38
CA TRP A 89 13.74 2.41 -7.51
C TRP A 89 14.83 1.40 -7.11
N GLN A 90 15.97 1.42 -7.79
CA GLN A 90 17.13 0.59 -7.48
C GLN A 90 17.99 1.19 -6.35
N MET A 91 17.97 2.51 -6.20
CA MET A 91 18.81 3.26 -5.26
C MET A 91 18.17 3.39 -3.87
N GLY A 92 19.02 3.62 -2.85
CA GLY A 92 18.63 3.84 -1.45
C GLY A 92 18.63 2.59 -0.58
N TYR A 93 18.71 1.40 -1.16
CA TYR A 93 18.87 0.13 -0.43
C TYR A 93 20.34 -0.16 -0.11
N ASP A 94 20.61 -0.99 0.90
CA ASP A 94 21.95 -1.45 1.27
C ASP A 94 22.67 -2.19 0.13
N SER A 95 21.92 -2.85 -0.77
CA SER A 95 22.45 -3.38 -2.03
C SER A 95 21.41 -3.36 -3.17
N PRO A 96 21.85 -3.36 -4.45
CA PRO A 96 20.95 -3.54 -5.60
C PRO A 96 20.23 -4.89 -5.62
N ALA A 97 20.72 -5.89 -4.89
CA ALA A 97 20.04 -7.18 -4.75
C ALA A 97 18.83 -7.09 -3.81
N ASP A 98 18.86 -6.18 -2.82
CA ASP A 98 17.74 -5.91 -1.93
C ASP A 98 16.61 -5.16 -2.64
N ALA A 99 16.94 -4.20 -3.51
CA ALA A 99 15.97 -3.54 -4.38
C ALA A 99 15.25 -4.54 -5.31
N LYS A 100 16.02 -5.42 -5.97
CA LYS A 100 15.48 -6.50 -6.83
C LYS A 100 14.62 -7.49 -6.06
N TYR A 101 15.04 -7.86 -4.86
CA TYR A 101 14.28 -8.75 -3.98
C TYR A 101 12.97 -8.10 -3.49
N ALA A 102 13.00 -6.82 -3.10
CA ALA A 102 11.80 -6.09 -2.72
C ALA A 102 10.81 -5.99 -3.91
N ALA A 103 11.32 -5.72 -5.11
CA ALA A 103 10.50 -5.68 -6.32
C ALA A 103 9.84 -7.03 -6.64
N SER A 104 10.54 -8.17 -6.52
CA SER A 104 9.91 -9.48 -6.78
C SER A 104 8.92 -9.90 -5.70
N GLN A 105 9.18 -9.53 -4.45
CA GLN A 105 8.22 -9.72 -3.35
C GLN A 105 6.96 -8.85 -3.54
N LEU A 106 7.08 -7.62 -4.07
CA LEU A 106 5.92 -6.79 -4.40
C LEU A 106 5.17 -7.32 -5.65
N LYS A 107 5.87 -7.80 -6.68
CA LYS A 107 5.27 -8.49 -7.84
C LYS A 107 4.45 -9.71 -7.41
N GLN A 108 4.95 -10.49 -6.45
CA GLN A 108 4.23 -11.62 -5.85
C GLN A 108 2.96 -11.18 -5.09
N ALA A 109 3.05 -10.11 -4.29
CA ALA A 109 1.89 -9.54 -3.60
C ALA A 109 0.83 -8.95 -4.54
N ALA A 110 1.27 -8.27 -5.60
CA ALA A 110 0.43 -7.74 -6.68
C ALA A 110 -0.29 -8.87 -7.43
N GLY A 111 0.41 -9.97 -7.72
CA GLY A 111 -0.16 -11.19 -8.30
C GLY A 111 -1.34 -11.74 -7.48
N ALA A 112 -1.17 -11.88 -6.16
CA ALA A 112 -2.23 -12.38 -5.28
C ALA A 112 -3.51 -11.50 -5.29
N TRP A 113 -3.38 -10.18 -5.31
CA TRP A 113 -4.54 -9.28 -5.43
C TRP A 113 -5.16 -9.27 -6.84
N ASN A 114 -4.34 -9.41 -7.90
CA ASN A 114 -4.81 -9.55 -9.27
C ASN A 114 -5.61 -10.85 -9.47
N GLU A 115 -5.10 -11.98 -8.95
CA GLU A 115 -5.78 -13.30 -8.98
C GLU A 115 -7.09 -13.28 -8.17
N ALA A 116 -7.13 -12.54 -7.06
CA ALA A 116 -8.34 -12.33 -6.27
C ALA A 116 -9.42 -11.49 -6.99
N ASN A 117 -9.07 -10.82 -8.10
CA ASN A 117 -9.96 -10.03 -8.96
C ASN A 117 -10.90 -9.12 -8.16
N VAL A 118 -10.32 -8.22 -7.37
CA VAL A 118 -11.07 -7.41 -6.39
C VAL A 118 -11.71 -6.15 -6.96
N GLY A 119 -11.49 -5.86 -8.24
CA GLY A 119 -12.04 -4.69 -8.94
C GLY A 119 -10.99 -3.65 -9.40
N VAL A 120 -9.71 -3.88 -9.11
CA VAL A 120 -8.53 -3.13 -9.59
C VAL A 120 -7.41 -4.12 -9.84
N THR A 121 -6.49 -3.82 -10.76
CA THR A 121 -5.26 -4.59 -10.97
C THR A 121 -4.01 -3.75 -10.78
N PHE A 122 -2.91 -4.42 -10.42
CA PHE A 122 -1.57 -3.85 -10.29
C PHE A 122 -0.69 -4.26 -11.48
N GLU A 123 -0.02 -3.28 -12.11
CA GLU A 123 0.86 -3.46 -13.28
C GLU A 123 2.25 -2.90 -12.97
N PHE A 124 3.32 -3.64 -13.27
CA PHE A 124 4.67 -3.10 -13.20
C PHE A 124 4.96 -2.24 -14.44
N VAL A 125 5.59 -1.08 -14.25
CA VAL A 125 6.09 -0.23 -15.34
C VAL A 125 7.57 0.11 -15.14
N PRO A 126 8.35 0.22 -16.22
CA PRO A 126 9.80 0.40 -16.12
C PRO A 126 10.25 1.80 -15.69
N LEU A 127 9.37 2.81 -15.60
CA LEU A 127 9.75 4.19 -15.33
C LEU A 127 8.82 4.85 -14.31
N ALA A 128 9.40 5.55 -13.32
CA ALA A 128 8.64 6.24 -12.27
C ALA A 128 7.74 7.39 -12.76
N LYS A 129 7.98 7.90 -13.99
CA LYS A 129 7.11 8.91 -14.62
C LYS A 129 5.75 8.33 -15.08
N ASP A 130 5.68 7.02 -15.29
CA ASP A 130 4.53 6.29 -15.85
C ASP A 130 3.79 5.48 -14.75
N ALA A 131 4.18 5.66 -13.48
CA ALA A 131 3.70 4.92 -12.32
C ALA A 131 2.86 5.79 -11.37
N ASN A 132 1.89 5.17 -10.70
CA ASN A 132 1.10 5.77 -9.62
C ASN A 132 1.86 5.78 -8.30
N PHE A 133 2.70 4.76 -8.07
CA PHE A 133 3.59 4.73 -6.91
C PHE A 133 4.94 4.08 -7.19
N VAL A 134 5.91 4.42 -6.33
CA VAL A 134 7.24 3.81 -6.33
C VAL A 134 7.45 3.01 -5.04
N LEU A 135 7.92 1.77 -5.19
CA LEU A 135 8.53 1.00 -4.11
C LEU A 135 9.97 1.52 -3.89
N CYS A 136 10.25 2.01 -2.68
CA CYS A 136 11.58 2.49 -2.33
C CYS A 136 11.98 2.13 -0.89
N HIS A 137 13.29 2.12 -0.62
CA HIS A 137 13.80 1.94 0.73
C HIS A 137 13.50 3.18 1.58
N GLY A 138 13.00 2.96 2.78
CA GLY A 138 12.63 4.02 3.73
C GLY A 138 13.71 4.36 4.77
N GLY A 139 14.87 3.68 4.73
CA GLY A 139 15.87 3.74 5.80
C GLY A 139 15.48 2.92 7.03
N ASP A 140 16.01 3.28 8.20
CA ASP A 140 15.57 2.73 9.49
C ASP A 140 14.32 3.46 10.02
N LYS A 141 13.38 2.70 10.56
CA LYS A 141 12.18 3.18 11.27
C LYS A 141 11.85 2.27 12.47
N GLY A 142 12.87 1.73 13.13
CA GLY A 142 12.76 1.01 14.40
C GLY A 142 12.05 -0.34 14.27
N ASN A 143 10.77 -0.39 14.68
CA ASN A 143 9.94 -1.60 14.66
C ASN A 143 9.00 -1.70 13.44
N VAL A 144 9.04 -0.72 12.53
CA VAL A 144 8.19 -0.69 11.33
C VAL A 144 8.81 -1.50 10.19
N LEU A 145 8.03 -2.36 9.53
CA LEU A 145 8.50 -3.11 8.34
C LEU A 145 8.27 -2.34 7.04
N ALA A 146 7.08 -1.78 6.85
CA ALA A 146 6.69 -1.05 5.65
C ALA A 146 5.65 0.05 5.94
N SER A 147 5.37 0.86 4.93
CA SER A 147 4.31 1.88 4.96
C SER A 147 3.78 2.19 3.57
N ALA A 148 2.47 2.12 3.42
CA ALA A 148 1.71 2.51 2.24
C ALA A 148 0.81 3.73 2.47
N TYR A 149 -0.10 3.94 1.52
CA TYR A 149 -0.91 5.14 1.36
C TYR A 149 -2.30 4.73 0.80
N PHE A 150 -3.33 5.50 1.11
CA PHE A 150 -4.68 5.30 0.58
C PHE A 150 -4.84 5.95 -0.81
N PRO A 151 -5.79 5.51 -1.66
CA PRO A 151 -6.12 6.15 -2.93
C PRO A 151 -6.30 7.68 -2.79
N ASN A 152 -5.74 8.45 -3.71
CA ASN A 152 -5.69 9.91 -3.59
C ASN A 152 -5.40 10.62 -4.93
N GLN A 153 -5.39 11.97 -4.90
CA GLN A 153 -5.10 12.85 -6.04
C GLN A 153 -3.60 13.09 -6.31
N ASN A 154 -2.67 12.49 -5.56
CA ASN A 154 -1.23 12.68 -5.82
C ASN A 154 -0.85 11.97 -7.12
N ASP A 155 -0.16 12.68 -8.00
CA ASP A 155 0.40 12.12 -9.22
C ASP A 155 1.61 11.19 -8.95
N LEU A 156 2.26 11.24 -7.79
CA LEU A 156 3.18 10.17 -7.38
C LEU A 156 3.10 9.86 -5.87
N ASN A 157 2.87 8.58 -5.56
CA ASN A 157 2.85 8.06 -4.20
C ASN A 157 4.05 7.13 -3.92
N PHE A 158 4.21 6.72 -2.66
CA PHE A 158 5.33 5.87 -2.22
C PHE A 158 4.86 4.73 -1.32
N LEU A 159 5.25 3.50 -1.68
CA LEU A 159 5.23 2.36 -0.77
C LEU A 159 6.67 2.18 -0.28
N ARG A 160 6.90 2.32 1.02
CA ARG A 160 8.25 2.24 1.60
C ARG A 160 8.45 0.92 2.32
N VAL A 161 9.64 0.34 2.14
CA VAL A 161 10.12 -0.81 2.91
C VAL A 161 11.34 -0.39 3.73
N TYR A 162 11.34 -0.70 5.03
CA TYR A 162 12.34 -0.25 5.99
C TYR A 162 13.39 -1.33 6.31
N SER A 163 14.56 -0.95 6.80
CA SER A 163 15.71 -1.85 7.02
C SER A 163 15.39 -3.09 7.87
N LEU A 164 14.44 -2.99 8.81
CA LEU A 164 13.98 -4.11 9.63
C LEU A 164 13.48 -5.30 8.78
N ALA A 165 12.82 -5.02 7.66
CA ALA A 165 12.20 -6.04 6.81
C ALA A 165 13.21 -6.88 5.99
N PHE A 166 14.46 -6.43 5.86
CA PHE A 166 15.52 -7.16 5.15
C PHE A 166 16.29 -8.15 6.02
N ARG A 167 16.06 -8.13 7.34
CA ARG A 167 16.64 -9.10 8.28
C ARG A 167 16.13 -10.53 8.01
N PRO A 168 16.91 -11.59 8.31
CA PRO A 168 16.55 -12.97 7.96
C PRO A 168 15.24 -13.50 8.57
N ASP A 169 14.78 -12.90 9.67
CA ASP A 169 13.54 -13.21 10.39
C ASP A 169 12.28 -12.60 9.74
N PHE A 170 12.43 -11.55 8.92
CA PHE A 170 11.32 -10.91 8.20
C PHE A 170 11.37 -11.15 6.69
N ARG A 171 12.58 -11.11 6.11
CA ARG A 171 12.83 -11.07 4.67
C ARG A 171 12.06 -12.11 3.86
N LYS A 172 12.05 -13.37 4.32
CA LYS A 172 11.42 -14.52 3.63
C LYS A 172 9.91 -14.35 3.38
N ASN A 173 9.27 -13.48 4.15
CA ASN A 173 7.84 -13.22 4.17
C ASN A 173 7.52 -11.78 3.72
N LEU A 174 8.47 -11.08 3.07
CA LEU A 174 8.30 -9.69 2.65
C LEU A 174 7.12 -9.54 1.67
N TRP A 175 6.85 -10.54 0.82
CA TRP A 175 5.66 -10.53 -0.02
C TRP A 175 4.35 -10.48 0.78
N LYS A 176 4.28 -11.15 1.94
CA LYS A 176 3.09 -11.13 2.82
C LYS A 176 2.88 -9.77 3.48
N VAL A 177 3.98 -9.11 3.85
CA VAL A 177 3.95 -7.70 4.28
C VAL A 177 3.43 -6.82 3.14
N PHE A 178 3.91 -7.02 1.90
CA PHE A 178 3.40 -6.27 0.76
C PHE A 178 1.95 -6.60 0.37
N THR A 179 1.44 -7.81 0.62
CA THR A 179 0.00 -8.10 0.42
C THR A 179 -0.86 -7.27 1.38
N HIS A 180 -0.40 -7.06 2.61
CA HIS A 180 -1.01 -6.14 3.57
C HIS A 180 -0.90 -4.67 3.12
N GLU A 181 0.29 -4.20 2.74
CA GLU A 181 0.49 -2.83 2.23
C GLU A 181 -0.35 -2.53 0.98
N LEU A 182 -0.50 -3.49 0.05
CA LEU A 182 -1.36 -3.33 -1.12
C LEU A 182 -2.86 -3.29 -0.75
N GLY A 183 -3.25 -3.88 0.38
CA GLY A 183 -4.58 -3.66 0.95
C GLY A 183 -4.83 -2.18 1.27
N HIS A 184 -3.85 -1.48 1.85
CA HIS A 184 -3.92 -0.02 2.02
C HIS A 184 -3.99 0.73 0.70
N VAL A 185 -3.23 0.30 -0.31
CA VAL A 185 -3.31 0.90 -1.67
C VAL A 185 -4.68 0.69 -2.31
N LEU A 186 -5.42 -0.38 -1.95
CA LEU A 186 -6.84 -0.60 -2.31
C LEU A 186 -7.84 0.18 -1.42
N GLY A 187 -7.35 0.98 -0.48
CA GLY A 187 -8.14 1.79 0.47
C GLY A 187 -8.35 1.15 1.84
N LEU A 188 -8.03 -0.13 2.02
CA LEU A 188 -8.35 -0.90 3.24
C LEU A 188 -7.53 -0.43 4.44
N ARG A 189 -8.18 -0.31 5.59
CA ARG A 189 -7.59 -0.03 6.91
C ARG A 189 -7.47 -1.30 7.75
N HIS A 190 -6.87 -1.16 8.92
CA HIS A 190 -6.73 -2.24 9.88
C HIS A 190 -8.04 -2.70 10.51
N GLU A 191 -8.17 -4.01 10.74
CA GLU A 191 -9.27 -4.65 11.50
C GLU A 191 -9.44 -4.10 12.94
N PHE A 192 -8.40 -3.44 13.46
CA PHE A 192 -8.38 -2.81 14.78
C PHE A 192 -8.54 -1.28 14.75
N ALA A 193 -8.71 -0.65 13.58
CA ALA A 193 -8.71 0.81 13.44
C ALA A 193 -9.80 1.53 14.28
N MET A 194 -10.84 0.81 14.70
CA MET A 194 -11.92 1.26 15.58
C MET A 194 -11.90 0.63 16.99
N GLU A 195 -10.84 -0.08 17.37
CA GLU A 195 -10.67 -0.53 18.75
C GLU A 195 -10.45 0.66 19.69
N SER A 196 -11.11 0.68 20.85
CA SER A 196 -11.06 1.80 21.81
C SER A 196 -9.68 2.00 22.47
N ASN A 197 -8.74 1.09 22.25
CA ASN A 197 -7.35 1.19 22.71
C ASN A 197 -6.64 2.36 22.00
N PRO A 198 -6.12 3.37 22.73
CA PRO A 198 -5.43 4.51 22.11
C PRO A 198 -4.22 4.16 21.22
N GLY A 199 -3.56 3.02 21.45
CA GLY A 199 -2.46 2.53 20.60
C GLY A 199 -2.90 1.75 19.36
N ARG A 200 -4.21 1.70 19.06
CA ARG A 200 -4.81 1.03 17.90
C ARG A 200 -5.91 1.84 17.20
N PHE A 201 -6.47 2.84 17.88
CA PHE A 201 -7.52 3.69 17.33
C PHE A 201 -7.02 4.64 16.25
N GLU A 202 -7.14 4.23 14.98
CA GLU A 202 -6.85 5.06 13.81
C GLU A 202 -8.01 6.03 13.52
N GLY A 203 -9.24 5.66 13.87
CA GLY A 203 -10.41 6.52 13.81
C GLY A 203 -10.92 6.83 12.40
N ASN A 204 -12.12 7.42 12.34
CA ASN A 204 -12.90 7.68 11.12
C ASN A 204 -12.91 6.47 10.15
N ALA A 205 -12.91 5.29 10.77
CA ALA A 205 -12.94 3.97 10.17
C ALA A 205 -14.20 3.23 10.65
N VAL A 206 -14.52 2.16 9.96
CA VAL A 206 -15.82 1.86 9.33
C VAL A 206 -15.69 0.27 9.12
N GLN A 207 -16.66 -0.67 8.97
CA GLN A 207 -16.46 -2.16 8.76
C GLN A 207 -17.64 -2.94 8.09
N VAL A 208 -17.54 -3.38 6.81
CA VAL A 208 -18.48 -4.33 6.13
C VAL A 208 -17.67 -5.52 5.65
N GLY A 209 -18.35 -6.66 5.49
CA GLY A 209 -17.77 -7.93 5.91
C GLY A 209 -17.88 -8.06 7.43
N GLU A 210 -17.72 -9.28 7.91
CA GLU A 210 -17.61 -9.56 9.35
C GLU A 210 -16.14 -9.36 9.77
N LYS A 211 -15.91 -8.89 11.01
CA LYS A 211 -14.55 -8.71 11.54
C LYS A 211 -13.83 -10.06 11.54
N ASN A 212 -12.68 -10.16 10.86
CA ASN A 212 -11.87 -11.36 10.79
C ASN A 212 -10.49 -11.16 11.48
N PRO A 213 -10.28 -11.75 12.68
CA PRO A 213 -8.98 -11.76 13.35
C PRO A 213 -7.81 -12.35 12.53
N LEU A 214 -8.10 -13.14 11.49
CA LEU A 214 -7.11 -13.72 10.58
C LEU A 214 -6.92 -12.93 9.28
N SER A 215 -7.62 -11.80 9.09
CA SER A 215 -7.46 -10.93 7.92
C SER A 215 -5.98 -10.59 7.64
N VAL A 216 -5.66 -10.37 6.37
CA VAL A 216 -4.39 -9.76 5.98
C VAL A 216 -4.22 -8.37 6.61
N MET A 217 -5.32 -7.65 6.89
CA MET A 217 -5.32 -6.31 7.50
C MET A 217 -5.26 -6.31 9.05
N ASN A 218 -4.76 -7.36 9.69
CA ASN A 218 -4.65 -7.44 11.16
C ASN A 218 -3.21 -7.69 11.65
N TYR A 219 -2.83 -7.08 12.78
CA TYR A 219 -1.52 -7.27 13.41
C TYR A 219 -1.53 -8.48 14.35
N ARG A 220 -0.88 -9.55 13.90
CA ARG A 220 -0.79 -10.87 14.54
C ARG A 220 0.64 -11.43 14.37
N LYS A 221 1.01 -12.51 15.07
CA LYS A 221 2.38 -13.07 15.00
C LYS A 221 2.54 -14.03 13.83
N GLU A 222 1.46 -14.74 13.56
CA GLU A 222 1.18 -15.46 12.33
C GLU A 222 1.35 -14.49 11.15
N LEU A 223 1.82 -15.01 10.03
CA LEU A 223 2.10 -14.18 8.85
C LEU A 223 0.79 -13.62 8.28
N PRO A 224 0.76 -12.37 7.76
CA PRO A 224 -0.37 -11.88 6.99
C PRO A 224 -0.67 -12.83 5.83
N GLU A 225 -1.93 -13.18 5.64
CA GLU A 225 -2.38 -14.11 4.59
C GLU A 225 -3.71 -13.59 4.06
N LEU A 226 -3.86 -13.50 2.74
CA LEU A 226 -5.07 -12.99 2.11
C LEU A 226 -6.26 -13.95 2.36
N GLN A 227 -7.21 -13.53 3.20
CA GLN A 227 -8.36 -14.36 3.55
C GLN A 227 -9.49 -14.19 2.54
N LYS A 228 -10.35 -15.21 2.44
CA LYS A 228 -11.57 -15.14 1.63
C LYS A 228 -12.49 -13.97 2.05
N SER A 229 -12.53 -13.63 3.34
CA SER A 229 -13.21 -12.43 3.86
C SER A 229 -12.68 -11.14 3.24
N ASP A 230 -11.36 -11.03 3.08
CA ASP A 230 -10.69 -9.82 2.62
C ASP A 230 -11.01 -9.61 1.13
N ILE A 231 -10.97 -10.70 0.35
CA ILE A 231 -11.37 -10.74 -1.06
C ILE A 231 -12.85 -10.36 -1.20
N ASP A 232 -13.76 -10.97 -0.44
CA ASP A 232 -15.20 -10.74 -0.58
C ASP A 232 -15.64 -9.35 -0.10
N ALA A 233 -15.04 -8.83 0.98
CA ALA A 233 -15.27 -7.47 1.45
C ALA A 233 -14.73 -6.43 0.45
N THR A 234 -13.56 -6.65 -0.14
CA THR A 234 -12.97 -5.75 -1.14
C THR A 234 -13.75 -5.80 -2.45
N GLN A 235 -14.13 -6.99 -2.93
CA GLN A 235 -15.01 -7.14 -4.09
C GLN A 235 -16.38 -6.48 -3.86
N TYR A 236 -16.94 -6.53 -2.64
CA TYR A 236 -18.16 -5.80 -2.31
C TYR A 236 -17.91 -4.28 -2.35
N PHE A 237 -16.84 -3.81 -1.70
CA PHE A 237 -16.45 -2.39 -1.67
C PHE A 237 -16.32 -1.78 -3.07
N TYR A 238 -15.64 -2.47 -4.00
CA TYR A 238 -15.46 -2.01 -5.39
C TYR A 238 -16.71 -2.15 -6.27
N ARG A 239 -17.73 -2.91 -5.85
CA ARG A 239 -19.04 -2.98 -6.53
C ARG A 239 -20.01 -1.87 -6.11
N LEU A 240 -19.73 -1.11 -5.05
CA LEU A 240 -20.58 -0.01 -4.62
C LEU A 240 -20.48 1.18 -5.59
N PRO A 241 -21.60 1.86 -5.93
CA PRO A 241 -21.55 3.10 -6.68
C PRO A 241 -20.72 4.19 -5.98
N VAL A 242 -20.01 5.02 -6.75
CA VAL A 242 -19.36 6.23 -6.22
C VAL A 242 -20.39 7.13 -5.52
N GLY A 243 -19.98 7.82 -4.45
CA GLY A 243 -20.88 8.60 -3.61
C GLY A 243 -21.78 7.79 -2.68
N THR A 244 -21.77 6.45 -2.73
CA THR A 244 -22.43 5.60 -1.71
C THR A 244 -21.92 5.98 -0.34
N ARG A 245 -22.83 6.22 0.61
CA ARG A 245 -22.47 6.56 1.99
C ARG A 245 -22.33 5.30 2.84
N LEU A 246 -21.11 5.08 3.28
CA LEU A 246 -20.71 4.10 4.27
C LEU A 246 -20.82 4.80 5.64
N SER A 247 -21.96 4.56 6.30
CA SER A 247 -22.51 5.42 7.37
C SER A 247 -22.58 6.90 6.96
N THR A 248 -21.74 7.74 7.55
CA THR A 248 -21.64 9.19 7.39
C THR A 248 -20.68 9.60 6.27
N THR A 249 -19.91 8.66 5.71
CA THR A 249 -18.77 8.95 4.84
C THR A 249 -19.00 8.45 3.41
N PRO A 250 -18.97 9.30 2.37
CA PRO A 250 -19.19 8.91 0.97
C PRO A 250 -17.94 8.27 0.35
N ILE A 251 -18.13 7.26 -0.51
CA ILE A 251 -17.08 6.75 -1.40
C ILE A 251 -16.68 7.82 -2.42
N VAL A 252 -15.38 8.08 -2.52
CA VAL A 252 -14.75 8.98 -3.49
C VAL A 252 -13.77 8.16 -4.33
N ASP A 253 -14.00 8.13 -5.64
CA ASP A 253 -13.14 7.43 -6.58
C ASP A 253 -12.04 8.36 -7.11
N TYR A 254 -10.81 7.86 -7.11
CA TYR A 254 -9.64 8.50 -7.70
C TYR A 254 -9.24 7.75 -8.97
N VAL A 255 -8.88 8.49 -10.02
CA VAL A 255 -8.33 7.91 -11.26
C VAL A 255 -6.81 7.81 -11.13
N PRO A 256 -6.19 6.64 -11.30
CA PRO A 256 -4.74 6.51 -11.39
C PRO A 256 -4.19 7.26 -12.63
N GLN A 257 -3.25 8.20 -12.43
CA GLN A 257 -2.60 9.03 -13.47
C GLN A 257 -1.21 8.51 -13.91
#